data_AF-A0A7C7XE10-F1
#
_entry.id   AF-A0A7C7XE10-F1
#
_cell.length_a   1.000
_cell.length_b   1.000
_cell.length_c   1.000
_cell.angle_alpha   90.00
_cell.angle_beta   90.00
_cell.angle_gamma   90.00
#
_symmetry.space_group_name_H-M   'P 1'
#
loop_
_entity.id
_entity.type
_entity.pdbx_description
1 polymer ?
#
loop_
_entity_poly.entity_id
_entity_poly.type
_entity_poly.pdbx_seq_one_letter_code
_entity_poly.pdbx_strand_id
1 'polypeptide(L)' 'GSRRCFRVRADALGRWAFHCHLLYHMAAGMFREVRVDV' A
#
# COMPACT_ATOMS: atom_id res chain seq x y z
N GLY A 1 -2.20 20.61 -2.55
CA GLY A 1 -2.44 19.15 -2.58
C GLY A 1 -2.97 18.71 -1.24
N SER A 2 -3.94 17.80 -1.19
CA SER A 2 -4.46 17.25 0.06
C SER A 2 -3.58 16.09 0.52
N ARG A 3 -3.15 16.09 1.79
CA ARG A 3 -2.49 14.95 2.43
C ARG A 3 -3.53 14.14 3.18
N ARG A 4 -3.52 12.82 3.03
CA ARG A 4 -4.40 11.89 3.75
C ARG A 4 -3.52 10.91 4.52
N CYS A 5 -3.89 10.65 5.77
CA CYS A 5 -3.27 9.64 6.62
C CYS A 5 -4.38 8.75 7.18
N PHE A 6 -4.14 7.45 7.27
CA PHE A 6 -5.06 6.48 7.84
C PHE A 6 -4.26 5.45 8.65
N ARG A 7 -4.90 4.83 9.65
CA ARG A 7 -4.30 3.78 10.48
C ARG A 7 -4.81 2.43 9.99
N VAL A 8 -3.89 1.49 9.83
CA VAL A 8 -4.18 0.09 9.48
C VAL A 8 -3.57 -0.79 10.57
N ARG A 9 -4.29 -1.83 10.99
CA ARG A 9 -3.70 -2.95 11.74
C ARG A 9 -3.27 -4.00 10.73
N ALA A 10 -2.01 -4.39 10.74
CA ALA A 10 -1.49 -5.48 9.90
C ALA A 10 -1.33 -6.72 10.78
N ASP A 11 -2.33 -7.60 10.71
CA ASP A 11 -2.46 -8.83 11.50
C ASP A 11 -1.96 -10.07 10.76
N ALA A 12 -1.79 -9.99 9.45
CA ALA A 12 -1.17 -11.04 8.64
C ALA A 12 0.28 -10.67 8.26
N LEU A 13 1.19 -11.64 8.44
CA LEU A 13 2.58 -11.55 7.99
C LEU A 13 2.67 -11.56 6.45
N GLY A 14 3.79 -11.07 5.92
CA GLY A 14 4.11 -11.12 4.50
C GLY A 14 4.11 -9.75 3.82
N ARG A 15 3.89 -9.75 2.50
CA ARG A 15 4.00 -8.55 1.65
C ARG A 15 2.63 -7.98 1.36
N TRP A 16 2.44 -6.73 1.75
CA TRP A 16 1.20 -5.98 1.58
C TRP A 16 1.35 -4.94 0.47
N ALA A 17 0.40 -4.94 -0.46
CA ALA A 17 0.36 -3.99 -1.57
C ALA A 17 -0.48 -2.76 -1.20
N PHE A 18 0.16 -1.60 -1.11
CA PHE A 18 -0.47 -0.29 -0.99
C PHE A 18 -0.44 0.41 -2.34
N HIS A 19 -1.57 0.39 -3.03
CA HIS A 19 -1.79 1.07 -4.30
C HIS A 19 -3.28 1.42 -4.44
N CYS A 20 -3.63 2.29 -5.38
CA CYS A 20 -5.03 2.59 -5.70
C CYS A 20 -5.62 1.55 -6.68
N HIS A 21 -6.93 1.30 -6.61
CA HIS A 21 -7.64 0.23 -7.35
C HIS A 21 -7.54 0.28 -8.89
N LEU A 22 -7.05 1.37 -9.49
CA LEU A 22 -6.81 1.44 -10.93
C LEU A 22 -5.42 0.89 -11.27
N LEU A 23 -5.38 -0.28 -11.91
CA LEU A 23 -4.17 -0.92 -12.46
C LEU A 23 -3.25 0.05 -13.20
N TYR A 24 -3.81 1.04 -13.91
CA TYR A 24 -3.06 2.04 -14.67
C TYR A 24 -2.10 2.89 -13.81
N HIS A 25 -2.45 3.16 -12.55
CA HIS A 25 -1.57 3.92 -11.65
C HIS A 25 -0.44 3.08 -11.04
N MET A 26 -0.59 1.75 -10.97
CA MET A 26 0.51 0.88 -10.54
C MET A 26 1.69 0.95 -11.51
N ALA A 27 1.43 0.93 -12.83
CA ALA A 27 2.47 1.04 -13.86
C ALA A 27 3.15 2.42 -13.86
N ALA A 28 2.46 3.46 -13.41
CA ALA A 28 2.99 4.82 -13.29
C ALA A 28 3.77 5.07 -11.99
N GLY A 29 4.06 4.02 -11.19
CA GLY A 29 4.91 4.11 -10.00
C GLY A 29 4.17 4.38 -8.68
N MET A 30 2.84 4.27 -8.63
CA MET A 30 2.06 4.40 -7.39
C MET A 30 1.94 3.10 -6.59
N PHE A 31 2.78 2.10 -6.86
CA PHE A 31 2.82 0.86 -6.11
C PHE A 31 3.80 0.95 -4.95
N ARG A 32 3.33 0.68 -3.73
CA ARG A 32 4.18 0.57 -2.54
C ARG A 32 3.97 -0.78 -1.86
N GLU A 33 5.06 -1.50 -1.64
CA GLU A 33 5.06 -2.72 -0.82
C GLU A 33 5.40 -2.38 0.64
N VAL A 34 4.71 -3.02 1.57
CA VAL A 34 5.05 -3.03 3.00
C VAL A 34 5.29 -4.48 3.43
N ARG A 35 6.41 -4.73 4.12
CA ARG A 35 6.75 -6.05 4.66
C ARG A 35 6.40 -6.10 6.15
N VAL A 36 5.73 -7.16 6.55
CA VAL A 36 5.35 -7.45 7.93
C VAL A 36 5.98 -8.78 8.31
N ASP A 37 6.94 -8.71 9.23
CA ASP A 37 7.72 -9.84 9.72
C ASP A 37 7.49 -10.00 11.24
N VAL A 38 7.94 -11.12 11.82
CA VAL A 38 7.84 -11.41 13.27
C VAL A 38 8.82 -10.62 14.11
#